data_AF-A0A351SQX1-F1
#
_entry.id   AF-A0A351SQX1-F1
#
_cell.length_a   1.000
_cell.length_b   1.000
_cell.length_c   1.000
_cell.angle_alpha   90.00
_cell.angle_beta   90.00
_cell.angle_gamma   90.00
#
_symmetry.space_group_name_H-M   'P 1'
#
loop_
_entity.id
_entity.type
_entity.pdbx_description
1 polymer ?
#
loop_
_entity_poly.entity_id
_entity_poly.type
_entity_poly.pdbx_seq_one_letter_code
_entity_poly.pdbx_strand_id
1 'polypeptide(L)'
;MPGLSYDKILNTECLFCAQAKTRDRIRVRRDRSDADFHLSIVNDQMFGLMMNNRGRLQFPCMLISLVFDIPFLDLIENAEFYKEFIDKEKLQAKGEIADCMIIYRDSIFNIEMNGTHTLARNQDYIHKASIIQNKRGKRKFQRRDYYQINLNNFRVDGHDEVFEVYQPLDRDGDLYGYQTFVNVFLLNLRDKYYTKGIKSLDECERYIMGLVETSGKRTNELSEGSEILMEYKEELESIEYLDLPDPVDKVAEEIEIE
;
A
#
# COMPACT_ATOMS: atom_id res chain seq x y z
N MET A 1 -7.14 3.76 -48.53
CA MET A 1 -7.16 2.81 -47.40
C MET A 1 -8.50 2.99 -46.69
N PRO A 2 -9.32 1.94 -46.50
CA PRO A 2 -10.60 2.09 -45.82
C PRO A 2 -10.32 2.54 -44.38
N GLY A 3 -10.92 3.65 -43.97
CA GLY A 3 -10.74 4.22 -42.63
C GLY A 3 -11.16 3.21 -41.57
N LEU A 4 -10.29 2.96 -40.60
CA LEU A 4 -10.65 2.26 -39.37
C LEU A 4 -11.79 3.04 -38.70
N SER A 5 -12.99 2.47 -38.72
CA SER A 5 -14.13 2.97 -37.95
C SER A 5 -13.85 2.63 -36.48
N TYR A 6 -13.40 3.64 -35.73
CA TYR A 6 -13.14 3.53 -34.28
C TYR A 6 -14.38 3.01 -33.52
N ASP A 7 -15.58 3.32 -34.00
CA ASP A 7 -16.84 2.84 -33.43
C ASP A 7 -17.00 1.31 -33.49
N LYS A 8 -16.44 0.65 -34.52
CA LYS A 8 -16.46 -0.83 -34.58
C LYS A 8 -15.49 -1.49 -33.60
N ILE A 9 -14.42 -0.79 -33.20
CA ILE A 9 -13.41 -1.30 -32.27
C ILE A 9 -13.91 -1.17 -30.83
N LEU A 10 -14.53 -0.03 -30.50
CA LEU A 10 -15.08 0.25 -29.16
C LEU A 10 -16.28 -0.63 -28.79
N ASN A 11 -17.00 -1.17 -29.79
CA ASN A 11 -18.18 -2.02 -29.59
C ASN A 11 -17.86 -3.53 -29.56
N THR A 12 -16.58 -3.92 -29.56
CA THR A 12 -16.21 -5.31 -29.23
C THR A 12 -16.31 -5.44 -27.72
N GLU A 13 -17.36 -6.11 -27.24
CA GLU A 13 -17.72 -6.21 -25.82
C GLU A 13 -16.52 -6.58 -24.94
N CYS A 14 -15.93 -5.58 -24.28
CA CYS A 14 -15.16 -5.80 -23.06
C CYS A 14 -16.14 -5.57 -21.90
N LEU A 15 -16.88 -6.62 -21.57
CA LEU A 15 -17.82 -6.63 -20.43
C LEU A 15 -17.02 -6.61 -19.12
N PHE A 16 -16.58 -5.43 -18.69
CA PHE A 16 -16.28 -5.21 -17.28
C PHE A 16 -17.59 -5.01 -16.52
N CYS A 17 -18.19 -6.12 -16.08
CA CYS A 17 -19.28 -6.09 -15.10
C CYS A 17 -18.70 -6.07 -13.67
N ALA A 18 -18.08 -4.96 -13.28
CA ALA A 18 -17.87 -4.65 -11.87
C ALA A 18 -18.74 -3.43 -11.54
N GLN A 19 -19.89 -3.64 -10.91
CA GLN A 19 -20.60 -2.55 -10.24
C GLN A 19 -19.80 -2.21 -8.97
N ALA A 20 -18.94 -1.21 -9.04
CA ALA A 20 -18.19 -0.72 -7.89
C ALA A 20 -19.16 -0.12 -6.86
N LYS A 21 -19.64 -0.94 -5.93
CA LYS A 21 -20.21 -0.48 -4.67
C LYS A 21 -19.13 -0.72 -3.61
N THR A 22 -18.56 0.36 -3.10
CA THR A 22 -17.60 0.27 -2.00
C THR A 22 -18.30 0.55 -0.70
N ARG A 23 -17.87 -0.14 0.36
CA ARG A 23 -18.28 0.17 1.71
C ARG A 23 -17.12 0.89 2.38
N ASP A 24 -17.22 2.21 2.43
CA ASP A 24 -16.21 3.08 3.03
C ASP A 24 -16.18 2.98 4.57
N ARG A 25 -17.04 2.14 5.17
CA ARG A 25 -17.16 1.92 6.62
C ARG A 25 -17.55 0.47 6.91
N ILE A 26 -16.60 -0.34 7.36
CA ILE A 26 -16.87 -1.69 7.89
C ILE A 26 -16.46 -1.71 9.37
N ARG A 27 -17.37 -2.17 10.23
CA ARG A 27 -17.13 -2.29 11.66
C ARG A 27 -16.14 -3.42 11.93
N VAL A 28 -14.92 -3.06 12.30
CA VAL A 28 -13.98 -3.98 12.94
C VAL A 28 -14.17 -3.84 14.44
N ARG A 29 -14.38 -4.98 15.13
CA ARG A 29 -14.60 -5.00 16.58
C ARG A 29 -13.33 -4.54 17.29
N ARG A 30 -13.41 -3.40 17.99
CA ARG A 30 -12.36 -2.88 18.88
C ARG A 30 -12.55 -3.54 20.25
N ASP A 31 -11.65 -4.42 20.66
CA ASP A 31 -11.53 -4.77 22.08
C ASP A 31 -10.69 -3.70 22.77
N ARG A 32 -11.35 -2.69 23.35
CA ARG A 32 -10.69 -1.56 24.06
C ARG A 32 -10.14 -1.92 25.45
N SER A 33 -10.12 -3.20 25.82
CA SER A 33 -9.78 -3.61 27.19
C SER A 33 -8.30 -3.84 27.46
N ASP A 34 -7.45 -3.87 26.44
CA ASP A 34 -6.04 -4.24 26.61
C ASP A 34 -5.13 -3.02 26.62
N ALA A 35 -4.29 -2.90 27.65
CA ALA A 35 -3.20 -1.92 27.77
C ALA A 35 -2.06 -2.15 26.75
N ASP A 36 -2.30 -2.98 25.73
CA ASP A 36 -1.33 -3.52 24.77
C ASP A 36 -1.77 -3.17 23.33
N PHE A 37 -2.09 -1.89 23.10
CA PHE A 37 -2.49 -1.37 21.79
C PHE A 37 -1.47 -0.35 21.28
N HIS A 38 -1.19 -0.39 19.98
CA HIS A 38 -0.32 0.57 19.29
C HIS A 38 -0.98 1.13 18.02
N LEU A 39 -0.42 2.23 17.50
CA LEU A 39 -0.78 2.73 16.16
C LEU A 39 -0.19 1.82 15.08
N SER A 40 -0.86 1.73 13.94
CA SER A 40 -0.36 1.01 12.76
C SER A 40 -0.15 1.96 11.57
N ILE A 41 0.47 1.49 10.49
CA ILE A 41 0.73 2.30 9.28
C ILE A 41 -0.54 2.76 8.55
N VAL A 42 -1.73 2.36 9.00
CA VAL A 42 -2.99 2.94 8.51
C VAL A 42 -3.11 4.42 8.93
N ASN A 43 -2.47 4.82 10.03
CA ASN A 43 -2.34 6.22 10.40
C ASN A 43 -1.23 6.90 9.56
N ASP A 44 -1.55 8.02 8.91
CA ASP A 44 -0.62 8.75 8.02
C ASP A 44 0.74 9.10 8.66
N GLN A 45 0.74 9.48 9.94
CA GLN A 45 1.98 9.85 10.63
C GLN A 45 2.82 8.61 10.93
N MET A 46 2.18 7.49 11.26
CA MET A 46 2.86 6.20 11.43
C MET A 46 3.36 5.65 10.09
N PHE A 47 2.56 5.76 9.02
CA PHE A 47 3.00 5.45 7.65
C PHE A 47 4.25 6.25 7.29
N GLY A 48 4.21 7.57 7.49
CA GLY A 48 5.37 8.42 7.22
C GLY A 48 6.59 8.04 8.06
N LEU A 49 6.39 7.74 9.35
CA LEU A 49 7.48 7.39 10.26
C LEU A 49 8.13 6.04 9.92
N MET A 50 7.33 5.02 9.59
CA MET A 50 7.81 3.65 9.39
C MET A 50 8.14 3.34 7.93
N MET A 51 7.35 3.85 6.99
CA MET A 51 7.50 3.54 5.56
C MET A 51 8.25 4.62 4.78
N ASN A 52 8.36 5.85 5.30
CA ASN A 52 8.95 6.99 4.59
C ASN A 52 10.01 7.71 5.45
N ASN A 53 10.92 6.92 6.04
CA ASN A 53 12.04 7.39 6.86
C ASN A 53 13.32 6.67 6.44
N ARG A 54 14.43 7.42 6.29
CA ARG A 54 15.71 6.88 5.81
C ARG A 54 16.30 5.81 6.72
N GLY A 55 16.18 5.99 8.03
CA GLY A 55 16.62 5.01 9.03
C GLY A 55 15.74 3.76 9.11
N ARG A 56 14.62 3.75 8.38
CA ARG A 56 13.63 2.67 8.37
C ARG A 56 13.36 2.11 6.96
N LEU A 57 14.31 2.30 6.03
CA LEU A 57 14.21 1.83 4.63
C LEU A 57 13.93 0.32 4.54
N GLN A 58 14.33 -0.45 5.55
CA GLN A 58 14.12 -1.88 5.64
C GLN A 58 12.64 -2.29 5.57
N PHE A 59 11.72 -1.51 6.13
CA PHE A 59 10.31 -1.87 6.14
C PHE A 59 9.64 -1.77 4.75
N PRO A 60 9.75 -0.66 4.00
CA PRO A 60 9.24 -0.63 2.64
C PRO A 60 10.03 -1.53 1.69
N CYS A 61 11.34 -1.74 1.88
CA CYS A 61 12.11 -2.70 1.08
C CYS A 61 11.64 -4.14 1.28
N MET A 62 11.32 -4.56 2.50
CA MET A 62 10.77 -5.89 2.74
C MET A 62 9.40 -6.07 2.08
N LEU A 63 8.54 -5.04 2.09
CA LEU A 63 7.27 -5.10 1.37
C LEU A 63 7.49 -5.30 -0.13
N ILE A 64 8.38 -4.52 -0.74
CA ILE A 64 8.72 -4.63 -2.16
C ILE A 64 9.31 -6.01 -2.46
N SER A 65 10.20 -6.51 -1.60
CA SER A 65 10.83 -7.82 -1.73
C SER A 65 9.79 -8.93 -1.83
N LEU A 66 8.84 -8.95 -0.89
CA LEU A 66 7.81 -9.99 -0.81
C LEU A 66 6.78 -9.88 -1.93
N VAL A 67 6.41 -8.67 -2.36
CA VAL A 67 5.41 -8.45 -3.41
C VAL A 67 5.97 -8.77 -4.81
N PHE A 68 7.24 -8.45 -5.07
CA PHE A 68 7.83 -8.56 -6.41
C PHE A 68 8.89 -9.66 -6.54
N ASP A 69 9.08 -10.48 -5.50
CA ASP A 69 10.10 -11.55 -5.46
C ASP A 69 11.52 -11.03 -5.78
N ILE A 70 11.86 -9.86 -5.22
CA ILE A 70 13.17 -9.25 -5.35
C ILE A 70 13.98 -9.57 -4.08
N PRO A 71 15.24 -10.02 -4.17
CA PRO A 71 16.01 -10.34 -2.97
C PRO A 71 16.14 -9.14 -2.02
N PHE A 72 15.73 -9.33 -0.76
CA PHE A 72 15.70 -8.26 0.24
C PHE A 72 17.05 -7.55 0.42
N LEU A 73 18.15 -8.31 0.54
CA LEU A 73 19.48 -7.73 0.71
C LEU A 73 19.91 -6.85 -0.49
N ASP A 74 19.56 -7.28 -1.70
CA ASP A 74 19.86 -6.51 -2.91
C ASP A 74 19.03 -5.22 -2.98
N LEU A 75 17.80 -5.22 -2.45
CA LEU A 75 17.02 -3.98 -2.26
C LEU A 75 17.66 -3.06 -1.24
N ILE A 76 18.04 -3.55 -0.06
CA ILE A 76 18.65 -2.72 1.00
C ILE A 76 19.92 -2.03 0.52
N GLU A 77 20.75 -2.72 -0.26
CA GLU A 77 22.02 -2.17 -0.75
C GLU A 77 21.86 -1.14 -1.88
N ASN A 78 20.79 -1.23 -2.67
CA ASN A 78 20.67 -0.50 -3.94
C ASN A 78 19.43 0.40 -4.06
N ALA A 79 18.51 0.33 -3.10
CA ALA A 79 17.31 1.16 -3.09
C ALA A 79 17.57 2.51 -2.40
N GLU A 80 16.92 3.55 -2.91
CA GLU A 80 16.97 4.89 -2.33
C GLU A 80 15.59 5.56 -2.41
N PHE A 81 15.24 6.42 -1.45
CA PHE A 81 14.00 7.18 -1.54
C PHE A 81 14.04 8.19 -2.72
N TYR A 82 12.95 8.25 -3.50
CA TYR A 82 12.78 9.22 -4.58
C TYR A 82 12.46 10.60 -3.98
N LYS A 83 13.49 11.45 -3.85
CA LYS A 83 13.55 12.80 -3.20
C LYS A 83 13.98 12.76 -1.73
N GLU A 84 14.60 13.87 -1.28
CA GLU A 84 14.89 14.16 0.13
C GLU A 84 13.60 14.41 0.90
N PHE A 85 12.83 13.35 1.19
CA PHE A 85 11.76 13.46 2.17
C PHE A 85 12.42 13.56 3.55
N ILE A 86 12.08 14.66 4.22
CA ILE A 86 12.67 15.16 5.47
C ILE A 86 12.56 14.07 6.54
N ASP A 87 13.69 13.70 7.14
CA ASP A 87 13.74 12.84 8.32
C ASP A 87 12.78 13.39 9.40
N LYS A 88 11.60 12.77 9.54
CA LYS A 88 10.66 13.12 10.60
C LYS A 88 11.11 12.38 11.86
N GLU A 89 11.93 13.03 12.67
CA GLU A 89 12.27 12.56 14.02
C GLU A 89 11.07 12.62 14.98
N LYS A 90 9.98 13.33 14.62
CA LYS A 90 8.77 13.52 15.45
C LYS A 90 7.47 13.53 14.60
N LEU A 91 6.39 12.93 15.12
CA LEU A 91 5.11 12.73 14.43
C LEU A 91 4.33 14.02 14.05
N GLN A 92 4.69 15.20 14.55
CA GLN A 92 3.89 16.44 14.40
C GLN A 92 4.33 17.43 13.29
N ALA A 93 4.86 16.95 12.15
CA ALA A 93 5.16 17.84 11.02
C ALA A 93 3.94 18.02 10.11
N LYS A 94 3.27 19.18 10.19
CA LYS A 94 2.25 19.63 9.23
C LYS A 94 2.94 20.00 7.91
N GLY A 95 2.73 19.20 6.87
CA GLY A 95 3.15 19.54 5.51
C GLY A 95 3.40 18.31 4.65
N GLU A 96 2.59 18.20 3.60
CA GLU A 96 2.73 17.33 2.43
C GLU A 96 2.58 15.81 2.68
N ILE A 97 1.47 15.30 2.15
CA ILE A 97 1.13 13.89 1.96
C ILE A 97 2.29 13.25 1.19
N ALA A 98 2.90 12.22 1.76
CA ALA A 98 4.09 11.61 1.19
C ALA A 98 3.82 10.12 0.93
N ASP A 99 3.39 9.82 -0.30
CA ASP A 99 3.50 8.47 -0.85
C ASP A 99 4.94 7.99 -0.67
N CYS A 100 5.14 6.74 -0.25
CA CYS A 100 6.49 6.20 -0.10
C CYS A 100 7.01 5.83 -1.49
N MET A 101 7.95 6.61 -2.01
CA MET A 101 8.53 6.37 -3.32
C MET A 101 9.98 5.91 -3.18
N ILE A 102 10.29 4.75 -3.75
CA ILE A 102 11.62 4.13 -3.74
C ILE A 102 12.11 3.97 -5.18
N ILE A 103 13.33 4.40 -5.44
CA ILE A 103 14.09 4.10 -6.64
C ILE A 103 14.90 2.85 -6.37
N TYR A 104 14.85 1.90 -7.29
CA TYR A 104 15.78 0.78 -7.32
C TYR A 104 16.11 0.48 -8.77
N ARG A 105 17.39 0.63 -9.14
CA ARG A 105 17.87 0.51 -10.53
C ARG A 105 17.06 1.42 -11.48
N ASP A 106 16.48 0.84 -12.53
CA ASP A 106 15.64 1.53 -13.52
C ASP A 106 14.14 1.48 -13.17
N SER A 107 13.79 1.18 -11.91
CA SER A 107 12.42 1.08 -11.44
C SER A 107 12.09 2.11 -10.36
N ILE A 108 10.82 2.51 -10.33
CA ILE A 108 10.23 3.30 -9.24
C ILE A 108 9.13 2.47 -8.62
N PHE A 109 9.23 2.25 -7.31
CA PHE A 109 8.20 1.67 -6.48
C PHE A 109 7.49 2.79 -5.73
N ASN A 110 6.16 2.77 -5.74
CA ASN A 110 5.32 3.67 -4.97
C ASN A 110 4.45 2.84 -4.03
N ILE A 111 4.42 3.19 -2.76
CA ILE A 111 3.56 2.57 -1.75
C ILE A 111 2.61 3.64 -1.23
N GLU A 112 1.32 3.38 -1.37
CA GLU A 112 0.26 4.32 -1.03
C GLU A 112 -0.74 3.66 -0.08
N MET A 113 -1.09 4.37 1.01
CA MET A 113 -2.13 3.94 1.95
C MET A 113 -3.44 4.65 1.60
N ASN A 114 -4.43 3.89 1.12
CA ASN A 114 -5.71 4.44 0.67
C ASN A 114 -6.79 4.23 1.73
N GLY A 115 -7.32 5.33 2.27
CA GLY A 115 -8.51 5.33 3.13
C GLY A 115 -9.84 5.39 2.37
N THR A 116 -9.82 5.66 1.06
CA THR A 116 -11.02 5.77 0.22
C THR A 116 -10.77 5.19 -1.17
N HIS A 117 -11.85 4.79 -1.86
CA HIS A 117 -11.78 4.23 -3.22
C HIS A 117 -11.62 5.34 -4.28
N THR A 118 -10.49 6.05 -4.26
CA THR A 118 -10.10 6.97 -5.33
C THR A 118 -8.93 6.44 -6.14
N LEU A 119 -8.93 5.15 -6.46
CA LEU A 119 -7.86 4.46 -7.21
C LEU A 119 -7.56 5.11 -8.58
N ALA A 120 -8.55 5.78 -9.19
CA ALA A 120 -8.34 6.56 -10.42
C ALA A 120 -7.41 7.77 -10.24
N ARG A 121 -7.38 8.40 -9.05
CA ARG A 121 -6.44 9.49 -8.74
C ARG A 121 -5.01 8.99 -8.71
N ASN A 122 -4.82 7.75 -8.27
CA ASN A 122 -3.52 7.12 -8.21
C ASN A 122 -2.95 6.99 -9.63
N GLN A 123 -3.77 6.58 -10.61
CA GLN A 123 -3.36 6.58 -12.02
C GLN A 123 -2.91 7.97 -12.54
N ASP A 124 -3.63 9.04 -12.16
CA ASP A 124 -3.27 10.42 -12.51
C ASP A 124 -1.91 10.87 -11.93
N TYR A 125 -1.61 10.49 -10.68
CA TYR A 125 -0.32 10.79 -10.04
C TYR A 125 0.84 10.06 -10.73
N ILE A 126 0.61 8.81 -11.13
CA ILE A 126 1.61 7.96 -11.78
C ILE A 126 1.98 8.47 -13.17
N HIS A 127 0.98 8.86 -13.97
CA HIS A 127 1.25 9.48 -15.26
C HIS A 127 2.10 10.73 -15.10
N LYS A 128 1.84 11.56 -14.07
CA LYS A 128 2.71 12.70 -13.76
C LYS A 128 4.11 12.25 -13.34
N ALA A 129 4.24 11.32 -12.40
CA ALA A 129 5.51 10.82 -11.89
C ALA A 129 6.43 10.26 -12.98
N SER A 130 5.87 9.49 -13.92
CA SER A 130 6.58 8.94 -15.08
C SER A 130 7.17 10.02 -16.02
N ILE A 131 6.67 11.26 -15.94
CA ILE A 131 7.09 12.40 -16.77
C ILE A 131 8.07 13.33 -16.01
N ILE A 132 8.18 13.25 -14.68
CA ILE A 132 8.93 14.23 -13.84
C ILE A 132 10.41 14.36 -14.24
N GLN A 133 11.05 13.32 -14.79
CA GLN A 133 12.45 13.40 -15.25
C GLN A 133 12.63 14.00 -16.65
N ASN A 134 11.55 14.32 -17.37
CA ASN A 134 11.61 15.03 -18.65
C ASN A 134 11.88 16.53 -18.43
N LYS A 135 13.07 16.89 -17.92
CA LYS A 135 13.53 18.28 -17.88
C LYS A 135 13.59 18.83 -19.31
N ARG A 136 12.82 19.88 -19.60
CA ARG A 136 12.87 20.65 -20.86
C ARG A 136 14.32 20.92 -21.25
N GLY A 137 14.79 20.32 -22.35
CA GLY A 137 16.15 20.50 -22.88
C GLY A 137 17.10 19.30 -22.76
N LYS A 138 16.81 18.28 -21.94
CA LYS A 138 17.57 17.01 -21.94
C LYS A 138 16.78 15.95 -22.71
N ARG A 139 17.11 15.73 -23.99
CA ARG A 139 16.54 14.67 -24.86
C ARG A 139 17.04 13.26 -24.48
N LYS A 140 16.94 12.86 -23.22
CA LYS A 140 17.09 11.45 -22.85
C LYS A 140 15.88 11.06 -22.03
N PHE A 141 14.89 10.49 -22.71
CA PHE A 141 13.82 9.77 -22.05
C PHE A 141 14.45 8.59 -21.31
N GLN A 142 14.69 8.74 -20.01
CA GLN A 142 15.04 7.60 -19.17
C GLN A 142 13.73 6.94 -18.77
N ARG A 143 13.36 5.92 -19.53
CA ARG A 143 12.23 5.04 -19.26
C ARG A 143 12.50 4.34 -17.93
N ARG A 144 11.58 4.47 -16.97
CA ARG A 144 11.60 3.67 -15.74
C ARG A 144 10.33 2.87 -15.64
N ASP A 145 10.46 1.62 -15.23
CA ASP A 145 9.30 0.80 -14.89
C ASP A 145 8.72 1.31 -13.57
N TYR A 146 7.40 1.37 -13.49
CA TYR A 146 6.68 1.95 -12.37
C TYR A 146 5.79 0.89 -11.73
N TYR A 147 6.00 0.67 -10.45
CA TYR A 147 5.27 -0.30 -9.66
C TYR A 147 4.56 0.42 -8.53
N GLN A 148 3.25 0.22 -8.40
CA GLN A 148 2.49 0.77 -7.29
C GLN A 148 1.91 -0.33 -6.42
N ILE A 149 2.16 -0.26 -5.13
CA ILE A 149 1.50 -1.06 -4.10
C ILE A 149 0.47 -0.14 -3.41
N ASN A 150 -0.80 -0.47 -3.58
CA ASN A 150 -1.92 0.20 -2.92
C ASN A 150 -2.34 -0.63 -1.70
N LEU A 151 -2.12 -0.11 -0.50
CA LEU A 151 -2.66 -0.68 0.73
C LEU A 151 -4.05 -0.07 0.97
N ASN A 152 -5.09 -0.82 0.64
CA ASN A 152 -6.47 -0.35 0.61
C ASN A 152 -7.19 -0.68 1.93
N ASN A 153 -7.42 0.33 2.77
CA ASN A 153 -8.20 0.21 4.01
C ASN A 153 -9.71 0.36 3.77
N PHE A 154 -10.23 -0.32 2.76
CA PHE A 154 -11.65 -0.35 2.41
C PHE A 154 -12.02 -1.70 1.77
N ARG A 155 -13.32 -1.95 1.57
CA ARG A 155 -13.82 -3.12 0.85
C ARG A 155 -14.57 -2.72 -0.41
N VAL A 156 -14.42 -3.54 -1.44
CA VAL A 156 -15.23 -3.51 -2.66
C VAL A 156 -16.26 -4.64 -2.54
N ASP A 157 -17.55 -4.31 -2.68
CA ASP A 157 -18.62 -5.31 -2.61
C ASP A 157 -18.43 -6.37 -3.71
N GLY A 158 -18.51 -7.64 -3.32
CA GLY A 158 -18.33 -8.78 -4.23
C GLY A 158 -16.88 -9.11 -4.59
N HIS A 159 -15.91 -8.48 -3.93
CA HIS A 159 -14.48 -8.77 -4.09
C HIS A 159 -13.88 -9.27 -2.78
N ASP A 160 -13.60 -10.57 -2.71
CA ASP A 160 -13.11 -11.24 -1.50
C ASP A 160 -11.59 -11.53 -1.52
N GLU A 161 -10.91 -11.25 -2.64
CA GLU A 161 -9.47 -11.47 -2.77
C GLU A 161 -8.67 -10.47 -1.93
N VAL A 162 -7.54 -10.93 -1.39
CA VAL A 162 -6.59 -10.08 -0.65
C VAL A 162 -5.74 -9.24 -1.60
N PHE A 163 -5.26 -9.87 -2.68
CA PHE A 163 -4.44 -9.22 -3.69
C PHE A 163 -5.16 -9.16 -5.04
N GLU A 164 -4.96 -8.07 -5.73
CA GLU A 164 -5.32 -7.91 -7.13
C GLU A 164 -4.17 -7.21 -7.85
N VAL A 165 -3.73 -7.77 -8.98
CA VAL A 165 -2.68 -7.19 -9.81
C VAL A 165 -3.28 -6.67 -11.09
N TYR A 166 -3.01 -5.41 -11.42
CA TYR A 166 -3.49 -4.76 -12.64
C TYR A 166 -2.30 -4.28 -13.48
N GLN A 167 -2.39 -4.57 -14.78
CA GLN A 167 -1.49 -4.05 -15.80
C GLN A 167 -2.33 -3.60 -17.00
N PRO A 168 -2.04 -2.42 -17.58
CA PRO A 168 -2.65 -1.99 -18.83
C PRO A 168 -2.17 -2.89 -19.97
N LEU A 169 -3.12 -3.44 -20.73
CA LEU A 169 -2.87 -4.23 -21.92
C LEU A 169 -3.41 -3.49 -23.15
N ASP A 170 -2.79 -3.69 -24.29
CA ASP A 170 -3.35 -3.28 -25.57
C ASP A 170 -4.43 -4.28 -26.04
N ARG A 171 -4.97 -4.04 -27.23
CA ARG A 171 -6.06 -4.86 -27.78
C ARG A 171 -5.62 -6.31 -28.06
N ASP A 172 -4.35 -6.52 -28.38
CA ASP A 172 -3.81 -7.82 -28.74
C ASP A 172 -3.36 -8.60 -27.48
N GLY A 173 -3.46 -7.97 -26.30
CA GLY A 173 -3.08 -8.54 -25.02
C GLY A 173 -1.63 -8.29 -24.63
N ASP A 174 -0.91 -7.47 -25.39
CA ASP A 174 0.46 -7.07 -25.08
C ASP A 174 0.48 -5.95 -24.04
N LEU A 175 1.52 -5.89 -23.21
CA LEU A 175 1.65 -4.86 -22.17
C LEU A 175 1.69 -3.46 -22.78
N TYR A 176 0.73 -2.63 -22.41
CA TYR A 176 0.61 -1.25 -22.88
C TYR A 176 1.07 -0.27 -21.80
N GLY A 177 2.37 0.02 -21.79
CA GLY A 177 2.98 0.91 -20.81
C GLY A 177 3.89 0.16 -19.84
N TYR A 178 4.31 0.85 -18.78
CA TYR A 178 5.35 0.39 -17.86
C TYR A 178 4.86 0.39 -16.40
N GLN A 179 3.54 0.30 -16.22
CA GLN A 179 2.88 0.51 -14.94
C GLN A 179 2.30 -0.82 -14.48
N THR A 180 2.73 -1.28 -13.31
CA THR A 180 2.13 -2.44 -12.64
C THR A 180 1.55 -1.97 -11.32
N PHE A 181 0.31 -2.38 -11.04
CA PHE A 181 -0.40 -2.03 -9.83
C PHE A 181 -0.68 -3.30 -9.03
N VAL A 182 -0.44 -3.25 -7.73
CA VAL A 182 -0.75 -4.29 -6.77
C VAL A 182 -1.68 -3.68 -5.75
N ASN A 183 -2.95 -4.04 -5.79
CA ASN A 183 -3.94 -3.68 -4.79
C ASN A 183 -3.95 -4.73 -3.69
N VAL A 184 -3.78 -4.29 -2.45
CA VAL A 184 -3.88 -5.12 -1.25
C VAL A 184 -5.08 -4.66 -0.43
N PHE A 185 -6.12 -5.49 -0.33
CA PHE A 185 -7.34 -5.18 0.41
C PHE A 185 -7.19 -5.59 1.87
N LEU A 186 -6.80 -4.62 2.72
CA LEU A 186 -6.45 -4.86 4.12
C LEU A 186 -7.60 -5.45 4.93
N LEU A 187 -8.85 -5.10 4.60
CA LEU A 187 -10.03 -5.66 5.29
C LEU A 187 -10.26 -7.15 4.95
N ASN A 188 -9.91 -7.58 3.73
CA ASN A 188 -10.00 -8.98 3.35
C ASN A 188 -8.87 -9.79 4.01
N LEU A 189 -7.67 -9.21 4.10
CA LEU A 189 -6.53 -9.79 4.82
C LEU A 189 -6.84 -9.97 6.31
N ARG A 190 -7.42 -8.94 6.96
CA ARG A 190 -7.86 -9.01 8.36
C ARG A 190 -8.88 -10.11 8.58
N ASP A 191 -9.89 -10.21 7.73
CA ASP A 191 -10.90 -11.28 7.81
C ASP A 191 -10.24 -12.65 7.68
N LYS A 192 -9.33 -12.84 6.71
CA LYS A 192 -8.58 -14.07 6.54
C LYS A 192 -7.84 -14.45 7.83
N TYR A 193 -7.06 -13.52 8.39
CA TYR A 193 -6.30 -13.75 9.62
C TYR A 193 -7.21 -14.03 10.82
N TYR A 194 -8.23 -13.19 11.06
CA TYR A 194 -9.07 -13.30 12.26
C TYR A 194 -9.99 -14.53 12.23
N THR A 195 -10.33 -15.04 11.05
CA THR A 195 -11.21 -16.21 10.91
C THR A 195 -10.44 -17.53 10.78
N LYS A 196 -9.31 -17.54 10.06
CA LYS A 196 -8.54 -18.76 9.74
C LYS A 196 -7.22 -18.87 10.49
N GLY A 197 -6.80 -17.82 11.18
CA GLY A 197 -5.57 -17.77 11.98
C GLY A 197 -4.30 -17.56 11.16
N ILE A 198 -3.17 -17.38 11.84
CA ILE A 198 -1.87 -17.04 11.24
C ILE A 198 -1.40 -18.04 10.18
N LYS A 199 -1.71 -19.34 10.35
CA LYS A 199 -1.33 -20.41 9.40
C LYS A 199 -1.98 -20.27 8.02
N SER A 200 -3.01 -19.43 7.90
CA SER A 200 -3.65 -19.15 6.62
C SER A 200 -2.93 -18.06 5.82
N LEU A 201 -2.00 -17.34 6.44
CA LEU A 201 -1.26 -16.26 5.82
C LEU A 201 0.01 -16.80 5.16
N ASP A 202 0.27 -16.37 3.93
CA ASP A 202 1.62 -16.48 3.36
C ASP A 202 2.56 -15.44 4.00
N GLU A 203 3.84 -15.45 3.60
CA GLU A 203 4.84 -14.55 4.16
C GLU A 203 4.56 -13.07 3.87
N CYS A 204 4.07 -12.76 2.66
CA CYS A 204 3.72 -11.39 2.25
C CYS A 204 2.49 -10.90 3.03
N GLU A 205 1.45 -11.72 3.11
CA GLU A 205 0.24 -11.46 3.88
C GLU A 205 0.55 -11.27 5.37
N ARG A 206 1.40 -12.14 5.94
CA ARG A 206 1.83 -12.04 7.33
C ARG A 206 2.57 -10.75 7.58
N TYR A 207 3.49 -10.38 6.69
CA TYR A 207 4.24 -9.14 6.78
C TYR A 207 3.32 -7.92 6.75
N ILE A 208 2.43 -7.82 5.76
CA ILE A 208 1.47 -6.72 5.64
C ILE A 208 0.55 -6.67 6.86
N MET A 209 0.04 -7.82 7.31
CA MET A 209 -0.82 -7.91 8.49
C MET A 209 -0.08 -7.40 9.75
N GLY A 210 1.20 -7.74 9.91
CA GLY A 210 2.05 -7.24 11.00
C GLY A 210 2.22 -5.72 11.01
N LEU A 211 2.28 -5.09 9.82
CA LEU A 211 2.36 -3.63 9.72
C LEU A 211 1.04 -2.92 10.10
N VAL A 212 -0.11 -3.56 9.89
CA VAL A 212 -1.45 -2.94 10.02
C VAL A 212 -2.25 -3.40 11.24
N GLU A 213 -1.80 -4.43 11.94
CA GLU A 213 -2.33 -4.87 13.24
C GLU A 213 -2.07 -3.81 14.31
N THR A 214 -2.94 -3.77 15.33
CA THR A 214 -2.88 -2.80 16.42
C THR A 214 -2.88 -3.47 17.80
N SER A 215 -3.31 -4.73 17.90
CA SER A 215 -3.24 -5.53 19.12
C SER A 215 -1.83 -6.07 19.32
N GLY A 216 -1.15 -5.66 20.40
CA GLY A 216 0.19 -6.11 20.75
C GLY A 216 0.32 -7.63 20.85
N LYS A 217 -0.67 -8.31 21.44
CA LYS A 217 -0.76 -9.79 21.42
C LYS A 217 -0.69 -10.39 20.01
N ARG A 218 -1.41 -9.83 19.05
CA ARG A 218 -1.41 -10.32 17.66
C ARG A 218 -0.15 -9.91 16.91
N THR A 219 0.37 -8.72 17.17
CA THR A 219 1.67 -8.26 16.66
C THR A 219 2.80 -9.18 17.15
N ASN A 220 2.74 -9.66 18.39
CA ASN A 220 3.66 -10.68 18.92
C ASN A 220 3.57 -12.00 18.14
N GLU A 221 2.36 -12.50 17.88
CA GLU A 221 2.16 -13.71 17.07
C GLU A 221 2.67 -13.52 15.63
N LEU A 222 2.35 -12.38 15.02
CA LEU A 222 2.73 -12.04 13.64
C LEU A 222 4.25 -11.84 13.49
N SER A 223 4.95 -11.37 14.52
CA SER A 223 6.41 -11.16 14.47
C SER A 223 7.25 -12.41 14.73
N GLU A 224 6.67 -13.46 15.33
CA GLU A 224 7.45 -14.64 15.74
C GLU A 224 8.22 -15.32 14.58
N GLY A 225 9.55 -15.33 14.67
CA GLY A 225 10.42 -15.92 13.65
C GLY A 225 10.62 -15.04 12.41
N SER A 226 10.20 -13.78 12.43
CA SER A 226 10.49 -12.77 11.40
C SER A 226 11.34 -11.67 12.00
N GLU A 227 12.64 -11.63 11.67
CA GLU A 227 13.58 -10.63 12.21
C GLU A 227 13.09 -9.20 11.95
N ILE A 228 12.63 -8.93 10.74
CA ILE A 228 12.16 -7.61 10.34
C ILE A 228 10.87 -7.18 11.07
N LEU A 229 9.94 -8.10 11.35
CA LEU A 229 8.72 -7.78 12.11
C LEU A 229 9.00 -7.65 13.60
N MET A 230 9.98 -8.38 14.12
CA MET A 230 10.45 -8.19 15.51
C MET A 230 11.08 -6.80 15.66
N GLU A 231 11.94 -6.39 14.71
CA GLU A 231 12.51 -5.03 14.68
C GLU A 231 11.42 -3.96 14.53
N TYR A 232 10.46 -4.15 13.62
CA TYR A 232 9.32 -3.25 13.46
C TYR A 232 8.54 -3.08 14.77
N LYS A 233 8.32 -4.18 15.50
CA LYS A 233 7.63 -4.18 16.79
C LYS A 233 8.43 -3.42 17.86
N GLU A 234 9.74 -3.64 17.96
CA GLU A 234 10.61 -2.92 18.90
C GLU A 234 10.58 -1.39 18.63
N GLU A 235 10.60 -1.00 17.35
CA GLU A 235 10.43 0.39 16.94
C GLU A 235 9.08 0.95 17.40
N LEU A 236 7.98 0.22 17.24
CA LEU A 236 6.65 0.63 17.72
C LEU A 236 6.59 0.87 19.23
N GLU A 237 7.28 0.04 20.02
CA GLU A 237 7.36 0.16 21.48
C GLU A 237 8.20 1.38 21.92
N SER A 238 9.14 1.83 21.09
CA SER A 238 10.00 2.98 21.36
C SER A 238 9.36 4.35 21.07
N ILE A 239 8.23 4.37 20.35
CA ILE A 239 7.57 5.61 19.93
C ILE A 239 6.80 6.23 21.10
N GLU A 240 7.18 7.45 21.47
CA GLU A 240 6.40 8.26 22.41
C GLU A 240 5.19 8.89 21.71
N TYR A 241 3.98 8.46 22.08
CA TYR A 241 2.72 8.97 21.54
C TYR A 241 2.35 10.33 22.16
N LEU A 242 3.06 11.39 21.78
CA LEU A 242 2.75 12.77 22.21
C LEU A 242 1.64 13.38 21.34
N ASP A 243 0.44 13.52 21.91
CA ASP A 243 -0.71 14.22 21.32
C ASP A 243 -1.03 13.80 19.87
N LEU A 244 -1.12 12.49 19.65
CA LEU A 244 -1.53 11.96 18.36
C LEU A 244 -3.06 11.87 18.35
N PRO A 245 -3.75 12.38 17.30
CA PRO A 245 -5.16 12.07 17.13
C PRO A 245 -5.31 10.55 17.12
N ASP A 246 -6.42 10.04 17.69
CA ASP A 246 -6.73 8.61 17.69
C ASP A 246 -6.26 7.97 16.39
N PRO A 247 -5.70 6.73 16.42
CA PRO A 247 -5.46 5.97 15.19
C PRO A 247 -6.65 6.17 14.30
N VAL A 248 -6.42 6.58 13.05
CA VAL A 248 -7.51 6.89 12.10
C VAL A 248 -8.16 5.57 11.67
N ASP A 249 -8.82 4.94 12.63
CA ASP A 249 -9.97 4.06 12.53
C ASP A 249 -11.23 4.88 12.92
N LYS A 250 -11.26 6.18 12.58
CA LYS A 250 -12.51 6.99 12.64
C LYS A 250 -13.31 6.60 11.39
N VAL A 251 -14.44 5.89 11.40
CA VAL A 251 -15.52 5.79 12.39
C VAL A 251 -16.17 4.40 12.27
N ALA A 252 -16.04 3.56 13.30
CA ALA A 252 -16.94 2.43 13.53
C ALA A 252 -17.94 2.84 14.62
N GLU A 253 -19.08 3.38 14.23
CA GLU A 253 -20.23 3.55 15.13
C GLU A 253 -21.14 2.33 15.01
N GLU A 254 -21.40 1.67 16.13
CA GLU A 254 -22.52 0.75 16.31
C GLU A 254 -23.85 1.49 16.12
N ILE A 255 -24.75 0.87 15.37
CA ILE A 255 -26.17 1.17 15.32
C ILE A 255 -26.73 -0.17 15.79
N GLU A 256 -27.15 -0.19 17.05
CA GLU A 256 -28.16 -1.13 17.51
C GLU A 256 -29.41 -0.85 16.68
N ILE A 257 -29.90 -1.86 15.97
CA ILE A 257 -31.26 -1.84 15.45
C ILE A 257 -32.04 -2.73 16.40
N GLU A 258 -32.84 -2.10 17.27
CA GLU A 258 -34.03 -2.73 17.88
C GLU A 258 -35.02 -3.18 16.80
#